data_AF-A0ABD6DMH0-F1
#
_entry.id   AF-A0ABD6DMH0-F1
#
_cell.length_a   1.000
_cell.length_b   1.000
_cell.length_c   1.000
_cell.angle_alpha   90.00
_cell.angle_beta   90.00
_cell.angle_gamma   90.00
#
_symmetry.space_group_name_H-M   'P 1'
#
loop_
_entity.id
_entity.type
_entity.pdbx_description
1 polymer ?
#
loop_
_entity_poly.entity_id
_entity_poly.type
_entity_poly.pdbx_seq_one_letter_code
_entity_poly.pdbx_strand_id
1 'polypeptide(L)'
;MQRRQLLRTLPGVALAGAAGCLGNGSNEGDGTDTPTATATGTETPATDGPEGVYVQSFLEGMVMPDSGMAAGGDYSFALMLVVPHNFWTVTGSELSHHQREESQSVHLMVQVWDEETGVVLPESGISVEILQDGETVSEEVIYPMLSQRMGFHYGGNFTLDGDGSYTARVSASPLSAEPMGSFAGRFDAEASVDLPFEYNQAVRDQMTVEELDQAGDPGAIRPMEMGSMPIGVAAPPEELPGETVGTQRVDDADLVLKYAQNELAGDAGAYLYVSARTPYNDLVLPMMSLDATVTRDGDSVYDGQLTRAIHPDLQYHYGTRVDGIEPGDEVAVEVVTPPQVGRHEGYETAFLRMDGASFSV
;
A
#
# COMPACT_ATOMS: atom_id res chain seq x y z
N MET A 1 -25.41 -54.23 -7.58
CA MET A 1 -25.72 -55.15 -6.45
C MET A 1 -25.75 -54.27 -5.19
N GLN A 2 -26.95 -53.93 -4.67
CA GLN A 2 -27.47 -54.37 -3.34
C GLN A 2 -26.42 -54.27 -2.21
N ARG A 3 -26.61 -53.65 -1.03
CA ARG A 3 -27.77 -53.42 -0.12
C ARG A 3 -27.14 -52.79 1.17
N ARG A 4 -27.64 -51.80 1.92
CA ARG A 4 -28.79 -51.69 2.88
C ARG A 4 -28.54 -50.38 3.68
N GLN A 5 -29.43 -49.38 3.72
CA GLN A 5 -30.54 -49.16 4.68
C GLN A 5 -30.24 -49.39 6.18
N LEU A 6 -30.35 -48.33 7.00
CA LEU A 6 -31.36 -48.27 8.08
C LEU A 6 -31.66 -46.82 8.52
N LEU A 7 -32.96 -46.49 8.52
CA LEU A 7 -33.55 -45.33 9.19
C LEU A 7 -33.65 -45.54 10.71
N ARG A 8 -33.67 -44.45 11.48
CA ARG A 8 -34.60 -44.33 12.62
C ARG A 8 -35.01 -42.87 12.85
N THR A 9 -36.29 -42.72 13.14
CA THR A 9 -37.13 -41.52 13.11
C THR A 9 -37.66 -41.16 14.50
N LEU A 10 -37.83 -39.84 14.73
CA LEU A 10 -38.89 -39.14 15.51
C LEU A 10 -38.91 -39.25 17.06
N PRO A 11 -39.70 -38.41 17.79
CA PRO A 11 -40.06 -36.98 17.64
C PRO A 11 -39.91 -36.17 18.97
N GLY A 12 -40.18 -34.86 18.93
CA GLY A 12 -39.83 -33.88 19.97
C GLY A 12 -40.74 -33.74 21.20
N VAL A 13 -40.42 -32.72 22.01
CA VAL A 13 -41.27 -32.13 23.05
C VAL A 13 -41.00 -30.62 23.08
N ALA A 14 -42.04 -29.84 22.84
CA ALA A 14 -42.11 -28.42 23.18
C ALA A 14 -42.64 -28.28 24.61
N LEU A 15 -42.04 -27.39 25.41
CA LEU A 15 -42.60 -26.91 26.67
C LEU A 15 -42.33 -25.40 26.78
N ALA A 16 -43.39 -24.63 26.73
CA ALA A 16 -43.44 -23.22 27.10
C ALA A 16 -43.84 -23.10 28.59
N GLY A 17 -43.38 -22.06 29.28
CA GLY A 17 -44.05 -21.58 30.50
C GLY A 17 -43.22 -20.81 31.52
N ALA A 18 -43.65 -19.55 31.72
CA ALA A 18 -43.77 -18.80 32.99
C ALA A 18 -42.58 -18.04 33.61
N ALA A 19 -42.57 -16.72 33.36
CA ALA A 19 -42.76 -15.60 34.31
C ALA A 19 -42.24 -15.65 35.77
N GLY A 20 -41.62 -14.52 36.16
CA GLY A 20 -41.48 -13.98 37.53
C GLY A 20 -40.02 -13.73 37.92
N CYS A 21 -39.59 -12.68 38.62
CA CYS A 21 -40.22 -11.52 39.25
C CYS A 21 -39.12 -10.48 39.56
N LEU A 22 -39.56 -9.24 39.81
CA LEU A 22 -38.80 -8.07 40.27
C LEU A 22 -37.84 -8.32 41.45
N GLY A 23 -36.69 -7.64 41.44
CA GLY A 23 -35.77 -7.54 42.58
C GLY A 23 -34.83 -6.34 42.45
N ASN A 24 -35.24 -5.22 43.03
CA ASN A 24 -34.47 -3.99 43.21
C ASN A 24 -33.28 -4.22 44.15
N GLY A 25 -32.06 -4.07 43.63
CA GLY A 25 -30.81 -4.11 44.39
C GLY A 25 -29.84 -3.09 43.83
N SER A 26 -29.69 -1.98 44.56
CA SER A 26 -28.66 -0.96 44.39
C SER A 26 -27.26 -1.57 44.29
N ASN A 27 -26.52 -1.25 43.24
CA ASN A 27 -25.07 -1.17 43.29
C ASN A 27 -24.58 -0.04 42.38
N GLU A 28 -23.98 0.96 43.02
CA GLU A 28 -23.09 1.92 42.40
C GLU A 28 -21.90 1.20 41.77
N GLY A 29 -21.45 1.72 40.63
CA GLY A 29 -20.18 1.37 40.00
C GLY A 29 -20.32 0.46 38.80
N ASP A 30 -20.56 1.05 37.63
CA ASP A 30 -19.88 0.60 36.41
C ASP A 30 -19.73 1.78 35.46
N GLY A 31 -18.51 2.33 35.41
CA GLY A 31 -18.10 3.25 34.37
C GLY A 31 -17.77 2.42 33.13
N THR A 32 -18.80 2.08 32.36
CA THR A 32 -18.62 1.65 30.98
C THR A 32 -18.77 2.88 30.10
N ASP A 33 -17.69 3.64 29.97
CA ASP A 33 -17.52 4.53 28.84
C ASP A 33 -17.55 3.66 27.59
N THR A 34 -18.72 3.61 26.95
CA THR A 34 -18.81 3.12 25.59
C THR A 34 -18.24 4.23 24.72
N PRO A 35 -17.10 4.04 24.03
CA PRO A 35 -16.57 5.08 23.16
C PRO A 35 -17.64 5.36 22.10
N THR A 36 -18.13 6.60 22.09
CA THR A 36 -19.06 7.07 21.08
C THR A 36 -18.23 7.30 19.82
N ALA A 37 -18.38 6.44 18.81
CA ALA A 37 -17.85 6.67 17.47
C ALA A 37 -18.42 7.98 16.93
N THR A 38 -17.65 9.05 17.08
CA THR A 38 -18.02 10.38 16.58
C THR A 38 -17.37 10.53 15.22
N ALA A 39 -18.03 10.02 14.19
CA ALA A 39 -17.69 10.30 12.80
C ALA A 39 -18.13 11.74 12.45
N THR A 40 -17.54 12.72 13.09
CA THR A 40 -17.54 14.13 12.66
C THR A 40 -16.20 14.72 13.06
N GLY A 41 -15.20 14.48 12.22
CA GLY A 41 -13.90 15.13 12.35
C GLY A 41 -14.07 16.62 12.09
N THR A 42 -13.80 17.44 13.11
CA THR A 42 -13.74 18.89 13.00
C THR A 42 -12.84 19.32 11.83
N GLU A 43 -13.29 20.30 11.03
CA GLU A 43 -12.56 21.01 9.96
C GLU A 43 -11.38 21.83 10.49
N THR A 44 -10.47 21.22 11.26
CA THR A 44 -9.17 21.84 11.51
C THR A 44 -8.34 21.61 10.25
N PRO A 45 -7.78 22.66 9.60
CA PRO A 45 -6.79 22.45 8.55
C PRO A 45 -5.70 21.53 9.11
N ALA A 46 -5.43 20.42 8.43
CA ALA A 46 -4.28 19.60 8.80
C ALA A 46 -3.04 20.50 8.72
N THR A 47 -2.35 20.67 9.84
CA THR A 47 -1.02 21.25 9.88
C THR A 47 -0.04 20.12 9.63
N ASP A 48 0.97 20.35 8.79
CA ASP A 48 2.03 19.35 8.58
C ASP A 48 2.60 18.90 9.94
N GLY A 49 2.83 17.60 10.08
CA GLY A 49 3.37 17.00 11.28
C GLY A 49 4.86 17.31 11.51
N PRO A 50 5.50 16.62 12.46
CA PRO A 50 6.95 16.67 12.64
C PRO A 50 7.71 16.39 11.33
N GLU A 51 8.96 16.86 11.23
CA GLU A 51 9.83 16.46 10.10
C GLU A 51 10.19 14.97 10.19
N GLY A 52 10.14 14.28 9.06
CA GLY A 52 10.52 12.88 8.94
C GLY A 52 9.37 11.92 9.25
N VAL A 53 9.71 10.65 9.44
CA VAL A 53 8.72 9.60 9.71
C VAL A 53 8.32 9.59 11.18
N TYR A 54 7.02 9.75 11.45
CA TYR A 54 6.46 9.80 12.80
C TYR A 54 5.15 9.02 12.91
N VAL A 55 4.77 8.60 14.12
CA VAL A 55 3.53 7.84 14.35
C VAL A 55 2.31 8.74 14.05
N GLN A 56 1.51 8.35 13.05
CA GLN A 56 0.26 9.05 12.70
C GLN A 56 -0.70 9.18 13.90
N SER A 57 -1.57 10.18 13.90
CA SER A 57 -2.42 10.50 15.06
C SER A 57 -3.58 9.56 15.33
N PHE A 58 -3.87 8.63 14.41
CA PHE A 58 -5.03 7.75 14.53
C PHE A 58 -4.79 6.34 13.97
N LEU A 59 -5.58 5.39 14.47
CA LEU A 59 -5.86 4.11 13.85
C LEU A 59 -7.21 4.16 13.17
N GLU A 60 -7.29 3.58 11.99
CA GLU A 60 -8.52 3.45 11.24
C GLU A 60 -8.96 1.99 11.09
N GLY A 61 -10.27 1.81 11.09
CA GLY A 61 -10.95 0.62 10.62
C GLY A 61 -11.15 0.68 9.11
N MET A 62 -11.00 -0.46 8.45
CA MET A 62 -11.16 -0.61 7.02
C MET A 62 -12.21 -1.67 6.72
N VAL A 63 -13.06 -1.38 5.74
CA VAL A 63 -14.00 -2.34 5.18
C VAL A 63 -13.46 -2.89 3.86
N MET A 64 -13.39 -4.22 3.77
CA MET A 64 -13.20 -4.95 2.52
C MET A 64 -14.57 -5.49 2.10
N PRO A 65 -15.15 -5.04 0.97
CA PRO A 65 -16.41 -5.60 0.48
C PRO A 65 -16.27 -7.11 0.22
N ASP A 66 -17.31 -7.90 0.50
CA ASP A 66 -17.29 -9.36 0.29
C ASP A 66 -16.97 -9.76 -1.16
N SER A 67 -17.35 -8.91 -2.12
CA SER A 67 -17.06 -9.06 -3.56
C SER A 67 -16.03 -8.03 -4.05
N GLY A 68 -15.20 -7.53 -3.13
CA GLY A 68 -14.21 -6.48 -3.39
C GLY A 68 -12.93 -6.97 -4.04
N MET A 69 -12.80 -8.24 -4.42
CA MET A 69 -11.59 -8.76 -5.06
C MET A 69 -11.91 -9.45 -6.39
N ALA A 70 -11.09 -9.21 -7.40
CA ALA A 70 -11.17 -9.86 -8.70
C ALA A 70 -9.81 -9.88 -9.40
N ALA A 71 -9.63 -10.85 -10.30
CA ALA A 71 -8.51 -10.88 -11.23
C ALA A 71 -8.96 -10.44 -12.63
N GLY A 72 -8.11 -9.71 -13.34
CA GLY A 72 -8.34 -9.24 -14.70
C GLY A 72 -7.03 -9.07 -15.46
N GLY A 73 -6.90 -9.74 -16.61
CA GLY A 73 -5.65 -9.78 -17.35
C GLY A 73 -4.53 -10.40 -16.52
N ASP A 74 -3.38 -9.73 -16.46
CA ASP A 74 -2.24 -10.12 -15.61
C ASP A 74 -2.36 -9.63 -14.16
N TYR A 75 -3.39 -8.88 -13.81
CA TYR A 75 -3.51 -8.15 -12.55
C TYR A 75 -4.55 -8.78 -11.63
N SER A 76 -4.30 -8.70 -10.32
CA SER A 76 -5.32 -8.87 -9.28
C SER A 76 -5.60 -7.55 -8.59
N PHE A 77 -6.87 -7.38 -8.22
CA PHE A 77 -7.42 -6.14 -7.66
C PHE A 77 -8.15 -6.42 -6.37
N ALA A 78 -8.07 -5.46 -5.44
CA ALA A 78 -8.86 -5.46 -4.22
C ALA A 78 -9.31 -4.05 -3.88
N LEU A 79 -10.60 -3.90 -3.62
CA LEU A 79 -11.26 -2.69 -3.19
C LEU A 79 -11.31 -2.64 -1.67
N MET A 80 -10.96 -1.49 -1.12
CA MET A 80 -11.00 -1.21 0.31
C MET A 80 -11.64 0.16 0.53
N LEU A 81 -12.38 0.29 1.62
CA LEU A 81 -13.10 1.50 1.97
C LEU A 81 -12.73 1.93 3.39
N VAL A 82 -12.36 3.20 3.54
CA VAL A 82 -12.09 3.84 4.84
C VAL A 82 -12.75 5.23 4.89
N VAL A 83 -12.66 5.90 6.04
CA VAL A 83 -13.14 7.29 6.15
C VAL A 83 -12.33 8.23 5.23
N PRO A 84 -12.92 9.34 4.71
CA PRO A 84 -12.17 10.32 3.92
C PRO A 84 -10.93 10.87 4.63
N HIS A 85 -9.82 10.94 3.90
CA HIS A 85 -8.51 11.35 4.42
C HIS A 85 -8.03 12.68 3.88
N ASN A 86 -7.27 13.41 4.70
CA ASN A 86 -6.31 14.38 4.17
C ASN A 86 -5.11 13.59 3.63
N PHE A 87 -4.58 14.00 2.48
CA PHE A 87 -3.37 13.39 1.93
C PHE A 87 -2.55 14.43 1.18
N TRP A 88 -1.29 14.09 0.90
CA TRP A 88 -0.36 15.00 0.22
C TRP A 88 0.19 14.32 -1.02
N THR A 89 -0.03 14.91 -2.20
CA THR A 89 0.61 14.45 -3.43
C THR A 89 1.97 15.11 -3.59
N VAL A 90 2.95 14.37 -4.12
CA VAL A 90 4.29 14.87 -4.40
C VAL A 90 4.42 15.13 -5.90
N THR A 91 4.96 16.30 -6.28
CA THR A 91 5.35 16.60 -7.67
C THR A 91 6.73 17.24 -7.68
N GLY A 92 7.72 16.55 -8.25
CA GLY A 92 9.12 16.89 -8.06
C GLY A 92 9.48 16.79 -6.58
N SER A 93 9.72 17.94 -5.94
CA SER A 93 9.95 18.06 -4.50
C SER A 93 8.86 18.87 -3.79
N GLU A 94 7.78 19.22 -4.47
CA GLU A 94 6.68 20.02 -3.92
C GLU A 94 5.57 19.12 -3.39
N LEU A 95 5.11 19.43 -2.17
CA LEU A 95 3.93 18.84 -1.57
C LEU A 95 2.68 19.66 -1.92
N SER A 96 1.63 18.98 -2.34
CA SER A 96 0.29 19.56 -2.46
C SER A 96 -0.67 18.85 -1.52
N HIS A 97 -1.23 19.60 -0.58
CA HIS A 97 -2.17 19.10 0.42
C HIS A 97 -3.58 19.04 -0.17
N HIS A 98 -4.19 17.86 -0.10
CA HIS A 98 -5.57 17.58 -0.43
C HIS A 98 -6.35 17.43 0.86
N GLN A 99 -7.05 18.50 1.24
CA GLN A 99 -7.92 18.48 2.40
C GLN A 99 -9.20 17.69 2.08
N ARG A 100 -9.63 16.83 3.01
CA ARG A 100 -10.92 16.15 2.90
C ARG A 100 -12.07 17.14 2.99
N GLU A 101 -13.15 16.85 2.27
CA GLU A 101 -14.38 17.65 2.27
C GLU A 101 -15.51 16.91 2.99
N GLU A 102 -16.42 17.64 3.65
CA GLU A 102 -17.60 17.04 4.30
C GLU A 102 -18.54 16.31 3.32
N SER A 103 -18.48 16.68 2.03
CA SER A 103 -19.23 16.07 0.94
C SER A 103 -18.70 14.67 0.59
N GLN A 104 -17.46 14.34 0.94
CA GLN A 104 -16.83 13.07 0.61
C GLN A 104 -17.36 11.98 1.56
N SER A 105 -17.77 10.86 0.98
CA SER A 105 -18.40 9.76 1.70
C SER A 105 -17.40 8.69 2.12
N VAL A 106 -16.35 8.48 1.34
CA VAL A 106 -15.38 7.41 1.53
C VAL A 106 -14.03 7.79 0.95
N HIS A 107 -12.94 7.33 1.58
CA HIS A 107 -11.66 7.16 0.90
C HIS A 107 -11.64 5.75 0.33
N LEU A 108 -11.74 5.66 -1.00
CA LEU A 108 -11.71 4.40 -1.74
C LEU A 108 -10.28 4.08 -2.09
N MET A 109 -9.82 2.89 -1.73
CA MET A 109 -8.49 2.38 -2.05
C MET A 109 -8.57 1.15 -2.93
N VAL A 110 -7.58 1.00 -3.81
CA VAL A 110 -7.39 -0.16 -4.67
C VAL A 110 -5.96 -0.69 -4.46
N GLN A 111 -5.85 -1.98 -4.14
CA GLN A 111 -4.58 -2.70 -4.25
C GLN A 111 -4.49 -3.36 -5.61
N VAL A 112 -3.32 -3.27 -6.26
CA VAL A 112 -3.01 -3.99 -7.50
C VAL A 112 -1.74 -4.80 -7.32
N TRP A 113 -1.78 -6.10 -7.63
CA TRP A 113 -0.66 -7.02 -7.46
C TRP A 113 -0.68 -8.17 -8.47
N ASP A 114 0.44 -8.87 -8.59
CA ASP A 114 0.53 -10.16 -9.27
C ASP A 114 0.13 -11.30 -8.31
N GLU A 115 -0.93 -12.05 -8.64
CA GLU A 115 -1.49 -13.08 -7.76
C GLU A 115 -0.51 -14.21 -7.43
N GLU A 116 0.30 -14.64 -8.40
CA GLU A 116 1.18 -15.80 -8.25
C GLU A 116 2.33 -15.51 -7.27
N THR A 117 2.90 -14.31 -7.36
CA THR A 117 4.09 -13.93 -6.57
C THR A 117 3.77 -13.07 -5.35
N GLY A 118 2.58 -12.47 -5.29
CA GLY A 118 2.22 -11.50 -4.26
C GLY A 118 2.95 -10.15 -4.42
N VAL A 119 3.60 -9.89 -5.56
CA VAL A 119 4.30 -8.63 -5.79
C VAL A 119 3.28 -7.53 -6.10
N VAL A 120 3.24 -6.51 -5.24
CA VAL A 120 2.49 -5.27 -5.52
C VAL A 120 3.05 -4.60 -6.76
N LEU A 121 2.16 -4.02 -7.57
CA LEU A 121 2.50 -3.42 -8.87
C LEU A 121 2.33 -1.89 -8.83
N PRO A 122 3.34 -1.12 -8.36
CA PRO A 122 3.38 0.31 -8.58
C PRO A 122 3.49 0.63 -10.07
N GLU A 123 3.23 1.90 -10.42
CA GLU A 123 3.41 2.41 -11.79
C GLU A 123 2.43 1.87 -12.84
N SER A 124 1.29 1.36 -12.38
CA SER A 124 0.06 1.33 -13.17
C SER A 124 -0.75 2.60 -12.94
N GLY A 125 -1.30 3.20 -14.00
CA GLY A 125 -2.33 4.22 -13.86
C GLY A 125 -3.67 3.55 -13.54
N ILE A 126 -4.28 3.88 -12.39
CA ILE A 126 -5.55 3.30 -11.95
C ILE A 126 -6.68 4.31 -12.09
N SER A 127 -7.70 3.97 -12.87
CA SER A 127 -8.97 4.71 -12.90
C SER A 127 -10.07 3.91 -12.21
N VAL A 128 -10.97 4.65 -11.57
CA VAL A 128 -12.17 4.10 -10.91
C VAL A 128 -13.39 4.84 -11.41
N GLU A 129 -14.30 4.11 -12.03
CA GLU A 129 -15.65 4.54 -12.34
C GLU A 129 -16.60 3.93 -11.31
N ILE A 130 -17.30 4.75 -10.53
CA ILE A 130 -18.30 4.31 -9.56
C ILE A 130 -19.68 4.38 -10.22
N LEU A 131 -20.37 3.24 -10.28
CA LEU A 131 -21.69 3.11 -10.85
C LEU A 131 -22.75 2.80 -9.77
N GLN A 132 -23.94 3.34 -9.96
CA GLN A 132 -25.15 2.99 -9.21
C GLN A 132 -26.29 2.75 -10.20
N ASP A 133 -26.95 1.60 -10.11
CA ASP A 133 -28.00 1.19 -11.05
C ASP A 133 -27.58 1.25 -12.55
N GLY A 134 -26.27 1.13 -12.82
CA GLY A 134 -25.68 1.17 -14.16
C GLY A 134 -25.40 2.58 -14.68
N GLU A 135 -25.63 3.63 -13.90
CA GLU A 135 -25.27 5.01 -14.22
C GLU A 135 -24.01 5.43 -13.45
N THR A 136 -23.11 6.16 -14.13
CA THR A 136 -21.88 6.68 -13.54
C THR A 136 -22.20 7.80 -12.54
N VAL A 137 -21.74 7.64 -11.31
CA VAL A 137 -21.90 8.62 -10.22
C VAL A 137 -20.63 9.43 -10.01
N SER A 138 -19.46 8.80 -10.19
CA SER A 138 -18.15 9.44 -10.18
C SER A 138 -17.16 8.67 -11.07
N GLU A 139 -16.17 9.34 -11.62
CA GLU A 139 -15.09 8.74 -12.39
C GLU A 139 -13.80 9.55 -12.22
N GLU A 140 -12.74 8.91 -11.73
CA GLU A 140 -11.47 9.58 -11.46
C GLU A 140 -10.27 8.65 -11.71
N VAL A 141 -9.12 9.23 -12.07
CA VAL A 141 -7.82 8.57 -11.94
C VAL A 141 -7.34 8.79 -10.52
N ILE A 142 -7.13 7.70 -9.78
CA ILE A 142 -6.78 7.76 -8.36
C ILE A 142 -5.27 7.75 -8.17
N TYR A 143 -4.81 8.32 -7.05
CA TYR A 143 -3.39 8.56 -6.83
C TYR A 143 -2.70 7.33 -6.27
N PRO A 144 -1.45 7.03 -6.66
CA PRO A 144 -0.63 6.12 -5.89
C PRO A 144 -0.29 6.77 -4.55
N MET A 145 -0.39 6.02 -3.45
CA MET A 145 -0.29 6.53 -2.09
C MET A 145 0.48 5.55 -1.21
N LEU A 146 1.07 6.10 -0.14
CA LEU A 146 1.76 5.36 0.90
C LEU A 146 1.20 5.74 2.27
N SER A 147 0.79 4.74 3.05
CA SER A 147 0.42 4.92 4.46
C SER A 147 1.12 3.89 5.34
N GLN A 148 1.23 4.19 6.63
CA GLN A 148 1.90 3.30 7.58
C GLN A 148 1.13 1.98 7.74
N ARG A 149 -0.20 2.10 7.83
CA ARG A 149 -1.09 0.98 8.12
C ARG A 149 -1.45 0.16 6.88
N MET A 150 -1.62 0.80 5.72
CA MET A 150 -2.12 0.14 4.49
C MET A 150 -1.02 -0.11 3.46
N GLY A 151 0.20 0.38 3.68
CA GLY A 151 1.30 0.22 2.73
C GLY A 151 1.07 1.00 1.43
N PHE A 152 1.64 0.50 0.33
CA PHE A 152 1.43 1.09 -0.98
C PHE A 152 0.08 0.67 -1.55
N HIS A 153 -0.75 1.64 -1.94
CA HIS A 153 -2.06 1.43 -2.55
C HIS A 153 -2.36 2.58 -3.52
N TYR A 154 -3.44 2.44 -4.29
CA TYR A 154 -4.03 3.55 -5.02
C TYR A 154 -5.24 4.07 -4.26
N GLY A 155 -5.46 5.38 -4.19
CA GLY A 155 -6.53 5.93 -3.37
C GLY A 155 -7.08 7.27 -3.84
N GLY A 156 -8.32 7.57 -3.42
CA GLY A 156 -9.00 8.83 -3.68
C GLY A 156 -10.23 8.99 -2.78
N ASN A 157 -10.62 10.24 -2.51
CA ASN A 157 -11.86 10.51 -1.77
C ASN A 157 -13.02 10.68 -2.76
N PHE A 158 -14.13 9.99 -2.50
CA PHE A 158 -15.30 9.99 -3.37
C PHE A 158 -16.56 10.41 -2.63
N THR A 159 -17.46 11.11 -3.31
CA THR A 159 -18.84 11.34 -2.88
C THR A 159 -19.75 10.27 -3.49
N LEU A 160 -20.58 9.66 -2.65
CA LEU A 160 -21.60 8.69 -3.06
C LEU A 160 -22.99 9.29 -2.90
N ASP A 161 -23.96 8.84 -3.71
CA ASP A 161 -25.37 9.30 -3.63
C ASP A 161 -26.15 8.50 -2.57
N GLY A 162 -25.69 8.62 -1.32
CA GLY A 162 -26.33 8.00 -0.17
C GLY A 162 -26.15 6.48 -0.06
N ASP A 163 -27.04 5.86 0.71
CA ASP A 163 -26.99 4.43 0.99
C ASP A 163 -27.45 3.60 -0.22
N GLY A 164 -26.70 2.55 -0.58
CA GLY A 164 -27.07 1.66 -1.68
C GLY A 164 -25.99 0.69 -2.10
N SER A 165 -26.31 -0.06 -3.14
CA SER A 165 -25.39 -0.96 -3.85
C SER A 165 -24.70 -0.20 -4.98
N TYR A 166 -23.38 -0.32 -5.03
CA TYR A 166 -22.53 0.32 -6.03
C TYR A 166 -21.65 -0.72 -6.73
N THR A 167 -21.07 -0.33 -7.86
CA THR A 167 -20.00 -1.06 -8.53
C THR A 167 -18.84 -0.11 -8.77
N ALA A 168 -17.66 -0.45 -8.29
CA ALA A 168 -16.43 0.20 -8.71
C ALA A 168 -15.87 -0.56 -9.91
N ARG A 169 -15.95 0.02 -11.10
CA ARG A 169 -15.20 -0.45 -12.25
C ARG A 169 -13.79 0.11 -12.16
N VAL A 170 -12.83 -0.78 -11.93
CA VAL A 170 -11.42 -0.43 -11.75
C VAL A 170 -10.66 -0.82 -13.01
N SER A 171 -9.89 0.11 -13.58
CA SER A 171 -9.05 -0.16 -14.74
C SER A 171 -7.59 0.14 -14.46
N ALA A 172 -6.71 -0.79 -14.81
CA ALA A 172 -5.26 -0.65 -14.74
C ALA A 172 -4.67 -0.45 -16.13
N SER A 173 -3.84 0.59 -16.25
CA SER A 173 -3.01 0.81 -17.43
C SER A 173 -1.80 -0.13 -17.44
N PRO A 174 -1.14 -0.34 -18.61
CA PRO A 174 0.16 -1.01 -18.66
C PRO A 174 1.18 -0.38 -17.71
N LEU A 175 2.11 -1.20 -17.19
CA LEU A 175 3.15 -0.70 -16.27
C LEU A 175 4.15 0.19 -17.00
N SER A 176 4.55 1.30 -16.35
CA SER A 176 5.70 2.09 -16.82
C SER A 176 7.06 1.59 -16.31
N ALA A 177 7.08 0.80 -15.23
CA ALA A 177 8.28 0.12 -14.76
C ALA A 177 8.59 -1.11 -15.65
N GLU A 178 9.87 -1.41 -15.87
CA GLU A 178 10.32 -2.53 -16.71
C GLU A 178 10.00 -3.88 -16.05
N PRO A 179 9.14 -4.73 -16.64
CA PRO A 179 8.92 -6.08 -16.14
C PRO A 179 10.12 -6.99 -16.48
N MET A 180 10.70 -7.64 -15.48
CA MET A 180 11.89 -8.48 -15.59
C MET A 180 11.63 -9.92 -15.13
N GLY A 181 12.53 -10.83 -15.50
CA GLY A 181 12.42 -12.25 -15.12
C GLY A 181 11.17 -12.90 -15.71
N SER A 182 10.39 -13.62 -14.89
CA SER A 182 9.12 -14.20 -15.33
C SER A 182 8.02 -13.16 -15.60
N PHE A 183 8.23 -11.89 -15.25
CA PHE A 183 7.34 -10.79 -15.62
C PHE A 183 7.60 -10.22 -17.01
N ALA A 184 8.71 -10.57 -17.66
CA ALA A 184 9.03 -10.04 -18.98
C ALA A 184 7.91 -10.33 -20.00
N GLY A 185 7.36 -9.27 -20.60
CA GLY A 185 6.25 -9.35 -21.56
C GLY A 185 4.86 -9.50 -20.92
N ARG A 186 4.74 -9.34 -19.59
CA ARG A 186 3.47 -9.24 -18.87
C ARG A 186 3.15 -7.78 -18.54
N PHE A 187 1.90 -7.51 -18.17
CA PHE A 187 1.42 -6.19 -17.75
C PHE A 187 1.56 -5.09 -18.85
N ASP A 188 1.48 -5.49 -20.12
CA ASP A 188 1.62 -4.63 -21.29
C ASP A 188 0.27 -4.18 -21.90
N ALA A 189 -0.83 -4.71 -21.36
CA ALA A 189 -2.19 -4.44 -21.78
C ALA A 189 -3.03 -3.90 -20.62
N GLU A 190 -3.99 -3.03 -20.95
CA GLU A 190 -5.00 -2.57 -20.00
C GLU A 190 -5.87 -3.74 -19.51
N ALA A 191 -6.23 -3.71 -18.23
CA ALA A 191 -7.18 -4.64 -17.64
C ALA A 191 -8.25 -3.88 -16.85
N SER A 192 -9.47 -4.40 -16.82
CA SER A 192 -10.60 -3.79 -16.10
C SER A 192 -11.44 -4.85 -15.40
N VAL A 193 -11.90 -4.55 -14.18
CA VAL A 193 -12.74 -5.42 -13.36
C VAL A 193 -13.88 -4.62 -12.71
N ASP A 194 -15.05 -5.25 -12.57
CA ASP A 194 -16.18 -4.70 -11.82
C ASP A 194 -16.18 -5.27 -10.40
N LEU A 195 -16.08 -4.41 -9.39
CA LEU A 195 -16.04 -4.76 -7.97
C LEU A 195 -17.30 -4.22 -7.26
N PRO A 196 -18.31 -5.07 -7.01
CA PRO A 196 -19.51 -4.67 -6.29
C PRO A 196 -19.21 -4.36 -4.82
N PHE A 197 -19.83 -3.30 -4.30
CA PHE A 197 -19.78 -2.97 -2.88
C PHE A 197 -21.08 -2.35 -2.38
N GLU A 198 -21.33 -2.51 -1.08
CA GLU A 198 -22.44 -1.86 -0.39
C GLU A 198 -21.91 -0.64 0.35
N TYR A 199 -22.70 0.43 0.38
CA TYR A 199 -22.46 1.56 1.25
C TYR A 199 -23.75 1.84 2.03
N ASN A 200 -23.70 1.63 3.34
CA ASN A 200 -24.84 1.85 4.24
C ASN A 200 -24.35 2.09 5.66
N GLN A 201 -25.27 2.30 6.60
CA GLN A 201 -24.91 2.54 8.00
C GLN A 201 -24.01 1.44 8.60
N ALA A 202 -24.27 0.16 8.34
CA ALA A 202 -23.46 -0.92 8.89
C ALA A 202 -22.02 -0.94 8.35
N VAL A 203 -21.82 -0.46 7.13
CA VAL A 203 -20.48 -0.26 6.54
C VAL A 203 -19.78 0.92 7.21
N ARG A 204 -20.47 2.06 7.38
CA ARG A 204 -19.90 3.23 8.08
C ARG A 204 -19.52 2.94 9.53
N ASP A 205 -20.34 2.15 10.23
CA ASP A 205 -20.09 1.79 11.63
C ASP A 205 -18.80 0.95 11.82
N GLN A 206 -18.27 0.35 10.74
CA GLN A 206 -17.00 -0.40 10.75
C GLN A 206 -15.78 0.49 10.45
N MET A 207 -15.97 1.66 9.84
CA MET A 207 -14.91 2.61 9.50
C MET A 207 -14.61 3.51 10.71
N THR A 208 -14.14 2.90 11.79
CA THR A 208 -13.86 3.59 13.06
C THR A 208 -12.54 4.35 13.00
N VAL A 209 -12.44 5.43 13.77
CA VAL A 209 -11.19 6.16 14.01
C VAL A 209 -10.90 6.16 15.51
N GLU A 210 -9.70 5.77 15.89
CA GLU A 210 -9.21 5.78 17.27
C GLU A 210 -7.94 6.63 17.34
N GLU A 211 -7.92 7.64 18.20
CA GLU A 211 -6.73 8.50 18.39
C GLU A 211 -5.60 7.75 19.09
N LEU A 212 -4.36 8.10 18.79
CA LEU A 212 -3.17 7.49 19.36
C LEU A 212 -2.42 8.44 20.29
N ASP A 213 -2.10 7.96 21.48
CA ASP A 213 -1.31 8.69 22.47
C ASP A 213 0.12 9.01 21.97
N GLN A 214 0.67 8.19 21.08
CA GLN A 214 2.03 8.33 20.52
C GLN A 214 2.08 9.24 19.29
N ALA A 215 0.98 9.91 18.93
CA ALA A 215 0.92 10.80 17.77
C ALA A 215 2.11 11.78 17.73
N GLY A 216 2.85 11.79 16.63
CA GLY A 216 4.02 12.66 16.44
C GLY A 216 5.35 12.12 16.98
N ASP A 217 5.36 10.99 17.71
CA ASP A 217 6.61 10.35 18.13
C ASP A 217 7.36 9.75 16.93
N PRO A 218 8.72 9.75 16.91
CA PRO A 218 9.47 9.05 15.89
C PRO A 218 9.11 7.56 15.83
N GLY A 219 8.67 7.09 14.67
CA GLY A 219 8.19 5.72 14.50
C GLY A 219 7.14 5.61 13.40
N ALA A 220 6.65 4.39 13.18
CA ALA A 220 5.48 4.16 12.35
C ALA A 220 4.59 3.08 13.01
N ILE A 221 3.30 3.17 12.76
CA ILE A 221 2.37 2.10 13.10
C ILE A 221 2.68 0.88 12.25
N ARG A 222 2.63 -0.30 12.88
CA ARG A 222 2.76 -1.56 12.16
C ARG A 222 1.64 -1.71 11.12
N PRO A 223 1.94 -2.19 9.90
CA PRO A 223 0.91 -2.42 8.90
C PRO A 223 -0.16 -3.40 9.37
N MET A 224 -1.38 -3.21 8.85
CA MET A 224 -2.49 -4.13 9.10
C MET A 224 -2.20 -5.49 8.44
N GLU A 225 -2.62 -6.57 9.10
CA GLU A 225 -2.58 -7.91 8.50
C GLU A 225 -3.74 -8.07 7.53
N MET A 226 -3.44 -8.25 6.24
CA MET A 226 -4.42 -8.26 5.14
C MET A 226 -4.66 -9.65 4.56
N GLY A 227 -4.38 -10.70 5.36
CA GLY A 227 -4.49 -12.08 4.91
C GLY A 227 -3.58 -12.37 3.72
N SER A 228 -4.16 -12.74 2.58
CA SER A 228 -3.44 -13.03 1.34
C SER A 228 -3.16 -11.81 0.46
N MET A 229 -3.68 -10.63 0.81
CA MET A 229 -3.47 -9.43 0.02
C MET A 229 -2.15 -8.75 0.41
N PRO A 230 -1.24 -8.50 -0.54
CA PRO A 230 0.03 -7.87 -0.25
C PRO A 230 -0.11 -6.34 -0.15
N ILE A 231 0.73 -5.72 0.68
CA ILE A 231 0.75 -4.27 0.95
C ILE A 231 2.07 -3.60 0.53
N GLY A 232 2.93 -4.33 -0.18
CA GLY A 232 4.19 -3.81 -0.70
C GLY A 232 5.30 -3.73 0.34
N VAL A 233 5.41 -4.72 1.24
CA VAL A 233 6.59 -4.88 2.11
C VAL A 233 7.74 -5.47 1.29
N ALA A 234 8.89 -4.81 1.34
CA ALA A 234 10.11 -5.24 0.69
C ALA A 234 10.67 -6.51 1.35
N ALA A 235 11.17 -7.45 0.56
CA ALA A 235 11.87 -8.62 1.08
C ALA A 235 13.10 -8.20 1.91
N PRO A 236 13.45 -8.95 2.96
CA PRO A 236 14.66 -8.69 3.74
C PRO A 236 15.90 -8.65 2.84
N PRO A 237 16.87 -7.74 3.08
CA PRO A 237 18.07 -7.60 2.25
C PRO A 237 18.86 -8.90 2.02
N GLU A 238 18.84 -9.81 3.00
CA GLU A 238 19.49 -11.12 2.96
C GLU A 238 18.76 -12.15 2.09
N GLU A 239 17.48 -11.95 1.82
CA GLU A 239 16.67 -12.80 0.93
C GLU A 239 16.70 -12.30 -0.52
N LEU A 240 17.04 -11.02 -0.73
CA LEU A 240 17.19 -10.44 -2.07
C LEU A 240 18.39 -11.06 -2.83
N PRO A 241 18.25 -11.38 -4.14
CA PRO A 241 19.30 -12.04 -4.91
C PRO A 241 20.62 -11.24 -5.01
N GLY A 242 21.75 -11.94 -4.94
CA GLY A 242 23.08 -11.33 -5.11
C GLY A 242 23.71 -10.83 -3.82
N GLU A 243 24.85 -10.16 -3.96
CA GLU A 243 25.67 -9.68 -2.86
C GLU A 243 25.21 -8.30 -2.38
N THR A 244 25.27 -8.08 -1.06
CA THR A 244 24.94 -6.80 -0.44
C THR A 244 26.19 -5.93 -0.38
N VAL A 245 26.11 -4.73 -0.96
CA VAL A 245 27.13 -3.69 -0.79
C VAL A 245 26.90 -2.97 0.53
N GLY A 246 25.66 -2.55 0.80
CA GLY A 246 25.29 -1.94 2.08
C GLY A 246 23.91 -1.31 2.07
N THR A 247 23.55 -0.73 3.21
CA THR A 247 22.32 0.05 3.40
C THR A 247 22.70 1.44 3.87
N GLN A 248 22.12 2.47 3.26
CA GLN A 248 22.29 3.86 3.66
C GLN A 248 20.93 4.53 3.87
N ARG A 249 20.83 5.38 4.90
CA ARG A 249 19.64 6.16 5.21
C ARG A 249 19.70 7.51 4.50
N VAL A 250 18.67 7.86 3.73
CA VAL A 250 18.53 9.16 3.05
C VAL A 250 17.13 9.70 3.31
N ASP A 251 17.02 10.81 4.05
CA ASP A 251 15.73 11.42 4.44
C ASP A 251 14.71 10.40 4.96
N ASP A 252 15.14 9.62 5.94
CA ASP A 252 14.47 8.48 6.55
C ASP A 252 14.24 7.24 5.66
N ALA A 253 14.44 7.29 4.33
CA ALA A 253 14.39 6.09 3.50
C ALA A 253 15.66 5.25 3.67
N ASP A 254 15.53 3.94 3.70
CA ASP A 254 16.67 3.03 3.60
C ASP A 254 16.88 2.61 2.14
N LEU A 255 18.07 2.89 1.61
CA LEU A 255 18.53 2.48 0.28
C LEU A 255 19.45 1.27 0.44
N VAL A 256 18.95 0.10 0.06
CA VAL A 256 19.72 -1.16 0.08
C VAL A 256 20.36 -1.36 -1.29
N LEU A 257 21.69 -1.22 -1.38
CA LEU A 257 22.45 -1.42 -2.60
C LEU A 257 22.98 -2.85 -2.67
N LYS A 258 22.69 -3.52 -3.78
CA LYS A 258 23.11 -4.89 -4.06
C LYS A 258 23.61 -5.02 -5.49
N TYR A 259 24.38 -6.06 -5.75
CA TYR A 259 24.72 -6.47 -7.12
C TYR A 259 24.63 -7.98 -7.30
N ALA A 260 24.24 -8.42 -8.49
CA ALA A 260 24.10 -9.82 -8.82
C ALA A 260 24.88 -10.17 -10.10
N GLN A 261 25.64 -11.27 -10.05
CA GLN A 261 26.39 -11.82 -11.19
C GLN A 261 25.75 -13.14 -11.66
N ASN A 262 24.43 -13.12 -11.81
CA ASN A 262 23.61 -14.25 -12.23
C ASN A 262 22.80 -13.86 -13.49
N GLU A 263 21.70 -14.54 -13.76
CA GLU A 263 20.83 -14.26 -14.91
C GLU A 263 20.31 -12.82 -15.01
N LEU A 264 20.25 -12.06 -13.90
CA LEU A 264 19.88 -10.64 -13.90
C LEU A 264 20.87 -9.79 -14.71
N ALA A 265 22.16 -10.15 -14.69
CA ALA A 265 23.21 -9.46 -15.42
C ALA A 265 23.10 -9.69 -16.95
N GLY A 266 22.45 -10.77 -17.39
CA GLY A 266 22.41 -11.14 -18.81
C GLY A 266 23.82 -11.36 -19.38
N ASP A 267 24.15 -10.65 -20.45
CA ASP A 267 25.48 -10.68 -21.07
C ASP A 267 26.50 -9.70 -20.41
N ALA A 268 26.05 -8.89 -19.44
CA ALA A 268 26.91 -7.98 -18.69
C ALA A 268 27.61 -8.70 -17.52
N GLY A 269 28.55 -8.03 -16.85
CA GLY A 269 29.26 -8.62 -15.71
C GLY A 269 28.47 -8.61 -14.41
N ALA A 270 27.62 -7.61 -14.19
CA ALA A 270 26.75 -7.54 -13.02
C ALA A 270 25.45 -6.76 -13.28
N TYR A 271 24.43 -7.05 -12.49
CA TYR A 271 23.24 -6.21 -12.33
C TYR A 271 23.33 -5.49 -10.98
N LEU A 272 23.54 -4.19 -11.00
CA LEU A 272 23.59 -3.32 -9.83
C LEU A 272 22.17 -2.78 -9.58
N TYR A 273 21.67 -2.88 -8.35
CA TYR A 273 20.33 -2.42 -8.05
C TYR A 273 20.15 -1.91 -6.62
N VAL A 274 19.15 -1.04 -6.46
CA VAL A 274 18.72 -0.43 -5.21
C VAL A 274 17.29 -0.87 -4.90
N SER A 275 17.09 -1.39 -3.69
CA SER A 275 15.77 -1.58 -3.11
C SER A 275 15.53 -0.48 -2.07
N ALA A 276 14.69 0.51 -2.42
CA ALA A 276 14.34 1.62 -1.55
C ALA A 276 13.11 1.28 -0.70
N ARG A 277 13.19 1.54 0.61
CA ARG A 277 12.15 1.14 1.57
C ARG A 277 12.01 2.11 2.75
N THR A 278 10.86 2.10 3.40
CA THR A 278 10.63 2.84 4.64
C THR A 278 11.40 2.20 5.81
N PRO A 279 11.83 2.99 6.83
CA PRO A 279 12.79 2.53 7.84
C PRO A 279 12.19 1.69 8.96
N TYR A 280 10.86 1.68 9.13
CA TYR A 280 10.17 0.98 10.22
C TYR A 280 9.37 -0.24 9.76
N ASN A 281 8.81 -0.18 8.55
CA ASN A 281 7.88 -1.18 8.04
C ASN A 281 8.37 -1.85 6.75
N ASP A 282 9.57 -1.51 6.28
CA ASP A 282 10.16 -2.00 5.04
C ASP A 282 9.25 -1.84 3.82
N LEU A 283 8.34 -0.87 3.82
CA LEU A 283 7.43 -0.66 2.69
C LEU A 283 8.21 -0.14 1.49
N VAL A 284 8.00 -0.73 0.32
CA VAL A 284 8.61 -0.33 -0.95
C VAL A 284 8.35 1.16 -1.21
N LEU A 285 9.38 1.88 -1.64
CA LEU A 285 9.31 3.28 -2.07
C LEU A 285 9.48 3.39 -3.60
N PRO A 286 8.39 3.40 -4.37
CA PRO A 286 8.46 3.43 -5.82
C PRO A 286 8.52 4.86 -6.38
N MET A 287 8.61 4.97 -7.71
CA MET A 287 8.50 6.24 -8.45
C MET A 287 9.57 7.29 -8.09
N MET A 288 10.76 6.87 -7.68
CA MET A 288 11.95 7.73 -7.62
C MET A 288 12.65 7.80 -8.99
N SER A 289 13.53 8.78 -9.17
CA SER A 289 14.55 8.74 -10.22
C SER A 289 15.90 8.66 -9.53
N LEU A 290 16.66 7.60 -9.82
CA LEU A 290 17.97 7.37 -9.24
C LEU A 290 19.03 7.28 -10.34
N ASP A 291 20.15 7.95 -10.12
CA ASP A 291 21.35 7.78 -10.93
C ASP A 291 22.42 7.08 -10.09
N ALA A 292 23.29 6.32 -10.74
CA ALA A 292 24.41 5.66 -10.09
C ALA A 292 25.72 5.94 -10.81
N THR A 293 26.77 6.15 -10.03
CA THR A 293 28.15 6.25 -10.51
C THR A 293 28.99 5.19 -9.81
N VAL A 294 29.69 4.35 -10.57
CA VAL A 294 30.68 3.40 -10.04
C VAL A 294 32.07 3.94 -10.36
N THR A 295 32.89 4.10 -9.34
CA THR A 295 34.27 4.61 -9.44
C THR A 295 35.25 3.52 -9.04
N ARG A 296 36.24 3.27 -9.91
CA ARG A 296 37.33 2.31 -9.70
C ARG A 296 38.67 3.00 -9.84
N ASP A 297 39.52 2.88 -8.83
CA ASP A 297 40.86 3.50 -8.82
C ASP A 297 40.85 5.02 -9.13
N GLY A 298 39.73 5.70 -8.84
CA GLY A 298 39.53 7.13 -9.09
C GLY A 298 38.94 7.48 -10.46
N ASP A 299 38.71 6.50 -11.34
CA ASP A 299 38.06 6.68 -12.64
C ASP A 299 36.61 6.16 -12.61
N SER A 300 35.68 6.90 -13.21
CA SER A 300 34.30 6.43 -13.37
C SER A 300 34.25 5.31 -14.42
N VAL A 301 33.80 4.13 -14.00
CA VAL A 301 33.60 2.95 -14.86
C VAL A 301 32.13 2.74 -15.22
N TYR A 302 31.22 3.40 -14.51
CA TYR A 302 29.81 3.54 -14.87
C TYR A 302 29.29 4.88 -14.38
N ASP A 303 28.43 5.51 -15.17
CA ASP A 303 27.71 6.73 -14.83
C ASP A 303 26.39 6.74 -15.62
N GLY A 304 25.26 6.61 -14.92
CA GLY A 304 23.96 6.63 -15.56
C GLY A 304 22.79 6.24 -14.68
N GLN A 305 21.59 6.37 -15.24
CA GLN A 305 20.33 6.12 -14.56
C GLN A 305 20.11 4.66 -14.18
N LEU A 306 19.50 4.43 -13.02
CA LEU A 306 18.93 3.16 -12.61
C LEU A 306 17.50 3.05 -13.12
N THR A 307 17.22 2.02 -13.91
CA THR A 307 15.90 1.76 -14.48
C THR A 307 14.95 1.29 -13.40
N ARG A 308 13.77 1.90 -13.34
CA ARG A 308 12.65 1.43 -12.52
C ARG A 308 12.14 0.11 -13.08
N ALA A 309 12.23 -0.94 -12.29
CA ALA A 309 11.95 -2.30 -12.74
C ALA A 309 11.15 -3.08 -11.70
N ILE A 310 10.50 -4.14 -12.15
CA ILE A 310 9.74 -5.05 -11.32
C ILE A 310 10.08 -6.50 -11.67
N HIS A 311 10.39 -7.28 -10.64
CA HIS A 311 10.79 -8.69 -10.78
C HIS A 311 10.13 -9.52 -9.68
N PRO A 312 9.76 -10.78 -9.92
CA PRO A 312 9.17 -11.65 -8.89
C PRO A 312 10.01 -11.73 -7.61
N ASP A 313 11.34 -11.87 -7.74
CA ASP A 313 12.25 -12.05 -6.60
C ASP A 313 12.86 -10.76 -6.03
N LEU A 314 12.89 -9.66 -6.81
CA LEU A 314 13.45 -8.37 -6.35
C LEU A 314 12.36 -7.38 -5.96
N GLN A 315 11.10 -7.69 -6.28
CA GLN A 315 9.96 -6.78 -6.22
C GLN A 315 10.25 -5.51 -7.04
N TYR A 316 9.62 -4.39 -6.68
CA TYR A 316 9.92 -3.10 -7.31
C TYR A 316 11.31 -2.60 -6.85
N HIS A 317 12.16 -2.25 -7.81
CA HIS A 317 13.54 -1.83 -7.56
C HIS A 317 14.04 -0.88 -8.65
N TYR A 318 15.24 -0.34 -8.45
CA TYR A 318 15.94 0.51 -9.41
C TYR A 318 17.24 -0.16 -9.79
N GLY A 319 17.47 -0.49 -11.06
CA GLY A 319 18.66 -1.25 -11.42
C GLY A 319 19.21 -1.00 -12.80
N THR A 320 20.44 -1.44 -13.02
CA THR A 320 21.18 -1.28 -14.27
C THR A 320 22.19 -2.41 -14.44
N ARG A 321 22.57 -2.66 -15.70
CA ARG A 321 23.62 -3.63 -16.04
C ARG A 321 24.95 -2.89 -16.18
N VAL A 322 25.99 -3.42 -15.54
CA VAL A 322 27.35 -2.87 -15.55
C VAL A 322 28.36 -3.94 -15.96
N ASP A 323 29.51 -3.52 -16.47
CA ASP A 323 30.57 -4.43 -16.93
C ASP A 323 31.15 -5.30 -15.81
N GLY A 324 31.03 -4.86 -14.55
CA GLY A 324 31.40 -5.62 -13.36
C GLY A 324 31.45 -4.73 -12.12
N ILE A 325 31.44 -5.38 -10.95
CA ILE A 325 31.64 -4.76 -9.64
C ILE A 325 32.79 -5.51 -8.96
N GLU A 326 33.77 -4.77 -8.45
CA GLU A 326 35.01 -5.29 -7.86
C GLU A 326 35.24 -4.74 -6.45
N PRO A 327 35.90 -5.49 -5.55
CA PRO A 327 36.27 -5.00 -4.23
C PRO A 327 37.12 -3.72 -4.32
N GLY A 328 36.74 -2.69 -3.58
CA GLY A 328 37.37 -1.37 -3.63
C GLY A 328 36.70 -0.38 -4.59
N ASP A 329 35.69 -0.80 -5.35
CA ASP A 329 34.82 0.13 -6.08
C ASP A 329 34.04 1.01 -5.09
N GLU A 330 33.85 2.28 -5.45
CA GLU A 330 32.94 3.20 -4.77
C GLU A 330 31.69 3.38 -5.62
N VAL A 331 30.51 3.19 -5.02
CA VAL A 331 29.22 3.40 -5.69
C VAL A 331 28.53 4.60 -5.07
N ALA A 332 28.29 5.65 -5.84
CA ALA A 332 27.42 6.75 -5.48
C ALA A 332 26.04 6.54 -6.10
N VAL A 333 24.99 6.67 -5.31
CA VAL A 333 23.60 6.68 -5.76
C VAL A 333 23.05 8.08 -5.49
N GLU A 334 22.70 8.80 -6.55
CA GLU A 334 22.07 10.12 -6.48
C GLU A 334 20.55 9.98 -6.58
N VAL A 335 19.81 10.73 -5.76
CA VAL A 335 18.36 10.80 -5.86
C VAL A 335 17.98 12.05 -6.67
N VAL A 336 17.67 11.84 -7.95
CA VAL A 336 17.31 12.93 -8.88
C VAL A 336 15.90 13.45 -8.59
N THR A 337 14.97 12.55 -8.28
CA THR A 337 13.63 12.91 -7.78
C THR A 337 13.21 11.97 -6.64
N PRO A 338 12.62 12.51 -5.56
CA PRO A 338 12.12 11.68 -4.46
C PRO A 338 10.95 10.79 -4.90
N PRO A 339 10.46 9.85 -4.07
CA PRO A 339 9.34 8.98 -4.42
C PRO A 339 8.08 9.80 -4.75
N GLN A 340 7.63 9.75 -6.00
CA GLN A 340 6.46 10.49 -6.51
C GLN A 340 5.12 9.81 -6.17
N VAL A 341 5.03 9.30 -4.94
CA VAL A 341 3.81 8.71 -4.38
C VAL A 341 3.15 9.70 -3.43
N GLY A 342 1.84 9.64 -3.29
CA GLY A 342 1.10 10.39 -2.27
C GLY A 342 1.47 9.91 -0.86
N ARG A 343 1.23 10.76 0.13
CA ARG A 343 1.49 10.49 1.54
C ARG A 343 0.21 10.64 2.33
N HIS A 344 -0.05 9.68 3.20
CA HIS A 344 -0.93 9.86 4.35
C HIS A 344 -0.13 10.40 5.54
N GLU A 345 -0.86 10.81 6.57
CA GLU A 345 -0.28 11.29 7.83
C GLU A 345 0.77 10.31 8.39
N GLY A 346 1.85 10.86 8.95
CA GLY A 346 3.00 10.12 9.47
C GLY A 346 4.11 9.90 8.42
N TYR A 347 3.84 10.18 7.15
CA TYR A 347 4.83 10.17 6.07
C TYR A 347 4.86 11.46 5.25
N GLU A 348 3.94 12.40 5.48
CA GLU A 348 3.73 13.57 4.62
C GLU A 348 4.92 14.52 4.55
N THR A 349 5.77 14.52 5.56
CA THR A 349 7.00 15.33 5.61
C THR A 349 8.27 14.52 5.32
N ALA A 350 8.15 13.22 5.01
CA ALA A 350 9.27 12.31 4.82
C ALA A 350 9.55 12.00 3.34
N PHE A 351 10.81 11.63 3.05
CA PHE A 351 11.27 11.22 1.72
C PHE A 351 11.11 12.32 0.66
N LEU A 352 11.48 13.55 0.99
CA LEU A 352 11.38 14.74 0.14
C LEU A 352 12.73 15.38 -0.14
N ARG A 353 13.62 15.44 0.86
CA ARG A 353 14.93 16.11 0.81
C ARG A 353 16.04 15.06 0.69
N MET A 354 16.05 14.36 -0.44
CA MET A 354 16.95 13.23 -0.67
C MET A 354 18.08 13.62 -1.63
N ASP A 355 19.31 13.73 -1.13
CA ASP A 355 20.48 14.04 -1.98
C ASP A 355 21.08 12.76 -2.61
N GLY A 356 21.15 11.66 -1.86
CA GLY A 356 21.79 10.43 -2.30
C GLY A 356 22.64 9.78 -1.20
N ALA A 357 23.39 8.74 -1.58
CA ALA A 357 24.23 7.97 -0.68
C ALA A 357 25.48 7.43 -1.39
N SER A 358 26.53 7.13 -0.62
CA SER A 358 27.74 6.47 -1.11
C SER A 358 28.00 5.16 -0.39
N PHE A 359 28.54 4.20 -1.13
CA PHE A 359 28.78 2.83 -0.72
C PHE A 359 30.19 2.41 -1.14
N SER A 360 30.80 1.51 -0.36
CA SER A 360 32.08 0.89 -0.69
C SER A 360 31.88 -0.61 -0.84
N VAL A 361 32.38 -1.17 -1.94
CA VAL A 361 32.26 -2.59 -2.31
C VAL A 361 33.34 -3.44 -1.64
#